data_AF-A0A542QUY7-F1
#
_entry.id   AF-A0A542QUY7-F1
#
_cell.length_a   1.000
_cell.length_b   1.000
_cell.length_c   1.000
_cell.angle_alpha   90.00
_cell.angle_beta   90.00
_cell.angle_gamma   90.00
#
_symmetry.space_group_name_H-M   'P 1'
#
loop_
_entity.id
_entity.type
_entity.pdbx_description
1 polymer ?
#
loop_
_entity_poly.entity_id
_entity_poly.type
_entity_poly.pdbx_seq_one_letter_code
_entity_poly.pdbx_strand_id
1 'polypeptide(L)'
;MTDEQLKEHCRKVLKRIAWRLQYAAKKRLYRETVIKEGMRGTEAIEDNLSELYVQEVLMQLPEKARIIIKHVVIHGMTEEQVAKKLNMTRQGVSKCKNKYLRQLAEKLTRSA
;
A
#
# COMPACT_ATOMS: atom_id res chain seq x y z
N MET A 1 3.95 51.34 41.36
CA MET A 1 3.55 49.97 40.97
C MET A 1 4.31 49.01 41.87
N THR A 2 3.62 48.13 42.58
CA THR A 2 4.27 47.12 43.43
C THR A 2 4.87 46.00 42.57
N ASP A 3 5.96 45.40 43.04
CA ASP A 3 6.72 44.36 42.31
C ASP A 3 5.84 43.15 41.90
N GLU A 4 4.80 42.84 42.68
CA GLU A 4 3.79 41.83 42.32
C GLU A 4 2.94 42.22 41.10
N GLN A 5 2.57 43.49 40.96
CA GLN A 5 1.80 43.97 39.82
C GLN A 5 2.63 43.92 38.53
N LEU A 6 3.94 44.15 38.64
CA LEU A 6 4.88 44.04 37.52
C LEU A 6 5.06 42.58 37.08
N LYS A 7 5.25 41.65 38.03
CA LYS A 7 5.35 40.20 37.75
C LYS A 7 4.10 39.67 37.06
N GLU A 8 2.91 40.05 37.53
CA GLU A 8 1.64 39.62 36.93
C GLU A 8 1.45 40.22 35.52
N HIS A 9 1.89 41.46 35.31
CA HIS A 9 1.89 42.07 33.98
C HIS A 9 2.81 41.32 33.01
N CYS A 10 4.06 41.06 33.41
CA CYS A 10 5.01 40.28 32.61
C CYS A 10 4.48 38.87 32.30
N ARG A 11 3.85 38.20 33.27
CA ARG A 11 3.25 36.87 33.08
C ARG A 11 2.12 36.90 32.03
N LYS A 12 1.28 37.94 32.05
CA LYS A 12 0.23 38.12 31.03
C LYS A 12 0.80 38.35 29.64
N VAL A 13 1.88 39.14 29.54
CA VAL A 13 2.57 39.39 28.26
C VAL A 13 3.17 38.09 27.72
N LEU A 14 3.88 37.32 28.55
CA LEU A 14 4.45 36.03 28.16
C LEU A 14 3.39 35.03 27.68
N LYS A 15 2.27 34.93 28.40
CA LYS A 15 1.14 34.08 27.99
C LYS A 15 0.60 34.47 26.62
N ARG A 16 0.45 35.77 26.35
CA ARG A 16 -0.02 36.25 25.02
C ARG A 16 0.97 35.93 23.91
N ILE A 17 2.27 36.07 24.16
CA ILE A 17 3.32 35.74 23.19
C ILE A 17 3.31 34.25 22.90
N ALA A 18 3.29 33.40 23.94
CA ALA A 18 3.22 31.95 23.80
C ALA A 18 1.97 31.52 23.02
N TRP A 19 0.81 32.09 23.33
CA TRP A 19 -0.43 31.81 22.58
C TRP A 19 -0.33 32.19 21.10
N ARG A 20 0.21 33.39 20.79
CA ARG A 20 0.40 33.83 19.41
C ARG A 20 1.36 32.91 18.64
N LEU A 21 2.43 32.45 19.29
CA LEU A 21 3.40 31.53 18.71
C LEU A 21 2.75 30.17 18.39
N GLN A 22 2.05 29.58 19.36
CA GLN A 22 1.34 28.31 19.19
C GLN A 22 0.24 28.41 18.12
N TYR A 23 -0.55 29.49 18.13
CA TYR A 23 -1.60 29.70 17.16
C TYR A 23 -1.05 29.90 15.73
N ALA A 24 0.04 30.65 15.58
CA ALA A 24 0.72 30.81 14.29
C ALA A 24 1.28 29.48 13.77
N ALA A 25 1.92 28.68 14.63
CA ALA A 25 2.40 27.34 14.27
C ALA A 25 1.25 26.42 13.87
N LYS A 26 0.14 26.39 14.64
CA LYS A 26 -1.05 25.60 14.31
C LYS A 26 -1.68 26.02 12.98
N LYS A 27 -1.72 27.33 12.69
CA LYS A 27 -2.28 27.85 11.43
C LYS A 27 -1.38 27.55 10.23
N ARG A 28 -0.05 27.55 10.41
CA ARG A 28 0.91 27.06 9.40
C ARG A 28 0.71 25.56 9.15
N LEU A 29 0.66 24.75 10.21
CA LEU A 29 0.39 23.32 10.13
C LEU A 29 -0.97 22.95 9.51
N TYR A 30 -1.99 23.81 9.63
CA TYR A 30 -3.28 23.57 8.96
C TYR A 30 -3.23 23.89 7.46
N ARG A 31 -2.37 24.84 7.07
CA ARG A 31 -2.20 25.26 5.67
C ARG A 31 -1.16 24.42 4.93
N GLU A 32 -0.21 23.86 5.65
CA GLU A 32 0.78 22.92 5.15
C GLU A 32 0.24 21.52 5.40
N THR A 33 0.13 20.69 4.35
CA THR A 33 -0.17 19.27 4.56
C THR A 33 0.94 18.69 5.43
N VAL A 34 0.59 18.12 6.60
CA VAL A 34 1.55 17.42 7.45
C VAL A 34 2.25 16.38 6.59
N ILE A 35 3.53 16.58 6.29
CA ILE A 35 4.36 15.54 5.70
C ILE A 35 4.38 14.45 6.77
N LYS A 36 3.63 13.37 6.54
CA LYS A 36 3.75 12.16 7.34
C LYS A 36 5.09 11.53 6.98
N GLU A 37 6.18 12.06 7.56
CA GLU A 37 7.48 11.39 7.57
C GLU A 37 7.25 10.00 8.15
N GLY A 38 7.43 8.98 7.31
CA GLY A 38 7.29 7.58 7.70
C GLY A 38 6.29 6.74 6.91
N MET A 39 5.32 7.31 6.18
CA MET A 39 4.35 6.44 5.47
C MET A 39 4.81 6.00 4.07
N ARG A 40 5.61 6.81 3.36
CA ARG A 40 5.98 6.49 1.97
C ARG A 40 7.16 5.52 1.78
N GLY A 41 7.88 5.17 2.84
CA GLY A 41 9.09 4.35 2.75
C GLY A 41 8.85 2.86 3.00
N THR A 42 8.00 2.53 3.97
CA THR A 42 7.70 1.14 4.36
C THR A 42 6.69 0.49 3.43
N GLU A 43 5.64 1.22 3.00
CA GLU A 43 4.62 0.73 2.07
C GLU A 43 5.27 0.24 0.76
N ALA A 44 6.23 1.01 0.21
CA ALA A 44 6.93 0.63 -1.01
C ALA A 44 7.82 -0.63 -0.84
N ILE A 45 8.42 -0.84 0.34
CA ILE A 45 9.25 -2.03 0.59
C ILE A 45 8.37 -3.28 0.72
N GLU A 46 7.26 -3.18 1.45
CA GLU A 46 6.30 -4.28 1.61
C GLU A 46 5.65 -4.66 0.27
N ASP A 47 5.24 -3.67 -0.53
CA ASP A 47 4.68 -3.91 -1.87
C ASP A 47 5.69 -4.59 -2.80
N ASN A 48 6.97 -4.14 -2.78
CA ASN A 48 8.03 -4.74 -3.59
C ASN A 48 8.37 -6.18 -3.18
N LEU A 49 8.41 -6.45 -1.87
CA LEU A 49 8.62 -7.81 -1.35
C LEU A 49 7.46 -8.74 -1.75
N SER A 50 6.22 -8.23 -1.71
CA SER A 50 5.03 -8.94 -2.14
C SER A 50 5.07 -9.27 -3.63
N GLU A 51 5.45 -8.31 -4.48
CA GLU A 51 5.55 -8.54 -5.93
C GLU A 51 6.63 -9.59 -6.28
N LEU A 52 7.80 -9.52 -5.63
CA LEU A 52 8.87 -10.49 -5.84
C LEU A 52 8.42 -11.90 -5.44
N TYR A 53 7.77 -12.03 -4.27
CA TYR A 53 7.24 -13.31 -3.81
C TYR A 53 6.20 -13.89 -4.78
N VAL A 54 5.28 -13.06 -5.28
CA VAL A 54 4.29 -13.47 -6.29
C VAL A 54 4.97 -13.96 -7.57
N GLN A 55 6.04 -13.29 -8.02
CA GLN A 55 6.80 -13.73 -9.19
C GLN A 55 7.48 -15.08 -8.97
N GLU A 56 8.12 -15.30 -7.81
CA GLU A 56 8.74 -16.59 -7.47
C GLU A 56 7.73 -17.73 -7.47
N VAL A 57 6.57 -17.51 -6.85
CA VAL A 57 5.48 -18.49 -6.81
C VAL A 57 4.98 -18.81 -8.23
N LEU A 58 4.81 -17.81 -9.09
CA LEU A 58 4.42 -18.00 -10.48
C LEU A 58 5.50 -18.70 -11.32
N MET A 59 6.79 -18.53 -10.98
CA MET A 59 7.89 -19.20 -11.69
C MET A 59 7.89 -20.72 -11.49
N GLN A 60 7.30 -21.21 -10.38
CA GLN A 60 7.12 -22.65 -10.14
C GLN A 60 6.09 -23.32 -11.04
N LEU A 61 5.28 -22.53 -11.75
CA LEU A 61 4.26 -23.04 -12.66
C LEU A 61 4.81 -23.27 -14.07
N PRO A 62 4.26 -24.22 -14.83
CA PRO A 62 4.53 -24.35 -16.25
C PRO A 62 4.21 -23.04 -16.99
N GLU A 63 5.00 -22.71 -18.03
CA GLU A 63 4.89 -21.45 -18.79
C GLU A 63 3.44 -21.10 -19.17
N LYS A 64 2.70 -22.05 -19.76
CA LYS A 64 1.29 -21.84 -20.14
C LYS A 64 0.39 -21.47 -18.96
N ALA A 65 0.60 -22.11 -17.80
CA ALA A 65 -0.18 -21.85 -16.59
C ALA A 65 0.15 -20.49 -15.99
N ARG A 66 1.43 -20.15 -15.96
CA ARG A 66 1.93 -18.84 -15.53
C ARG A 66 1.32 -17.72 -16.38
N ILE A 67 1.35 -17.84 -17.70
CA ILE A 67 0.77 -16.84 -18.62
C ILE A 67 -0.73 -16.69 -18.38
N ILE A 68 -1.46 -17.81 -18.24
CA ILE A 68 -2.91 -17.78 -17.99
C ILE A 68 -3.22 -17.09 -16.67
N ILE A 69 -2.55 -17.46 -15.57
CA ILE A 69 -2.81 -16.86 -14.25
C ILE A 69 -2.41 -15.39 -14.24
N LYS A 70 -1.27 -15.03 -14.83
CA LYS A 70 -0.83 -13.63 -14.93
C LYS A 70 -1.85 -12.77 -15.67
N HIS A 71 -2.36 -13.22 -16.82
CA HIS A 71 -3.34 -12.42 -17.56
C HIS A 71 -4.74 -12.40 -16.95
N VAL A 72 -5.23 -13.54 -16.44
CA VAL A 72 -6.61 -13.61 -15.92
C VAL A 72 -6.71 -13.02 -14.50
N VAL A 73 -5.75 -13.34 -13.62
CA VAL A 73 -5.84 -12.99 -12.19
C VAL A 73 -5.15 -11.67 -11.90
N ILE A 74 -3.92 -11.45 -12.41
CA ILE A 74 -3.16 -10.24 -12.09
C ILE A 74 -3.61 -9.07 -12.98
N HIS A 75 -3.75 -9.29 -14.29
CA HIS A 75 -4.15 -8.23 -15.23
C HIS A 75 -5.67 -8.11 -15.45
N GLY A 76 -6.49 -8.95 -14.80
CA GLY A 76 -7.95 -8.90 -14.90
C GLY A 76 -8.54 -9.15 -16.29
N MET A 77 -7.80 -9.80 -17.20
CA MET A 77 -8.31 -10.15 -18.53
C MET A 77 -9.36 -11.25 -18.44
N THR A 78 -10.34 -11.25 -19.35
CA THR A 78 -11.33 -12.33 -19.37
C THR A 78 -10.72 -13.62 -19.89
N GLU A 79 -11.25 -14.76 -19.45
CA GLU A 79 -10.80 -16.08 -19.93
C GLU A 79 -10.93 -16.20 -21.46
N GLU A 80 -11.90 -15.49 -22.04
CA GLU A 80 -12.16 -15.47 -23.48
C GLU A 80 -11.09 -14.68 -24.26
N GLN A 81 -10.63 -13.55 -23.72
CA GLN A 81 -9.52 -12.78 -24.29
C GLN A 81 -8.21 -13.56 -24.23
N VAL A 82 -7.95 -14.24 -23.11
CA VAL A 82 -6.75 -15.08 -22.93
C VAL A 82 -6.81 -16.32 -23.81
N ALA A 83 -7.99 -16.93 -23.97
CA ALA A 83 -8.22 -18.05 -24.88
C ALA A 83 -7.89 -17.68 -26.33
N LYS A 84 -8.35 -16.51 -26.80
CA LYS A 84 -7.99 -15.98 -28.12
C LYS A 84 -6.49 -15.76 -28.29
N LYS A 85 -5.82 -15.15 -27.29
CA LYS A 85 -4.37 -14.90 -27.33
C LYS A 85 -3.54 -16.19 -27.38
N LEU A 86 -4.00 -17.25 -26.71
CA LEU A 86 -3.27 -18.52 -26.59
C LEU A 86 -3.73 -19.58 -27.60
N ASN A 87 -4.64 -19.27 -28.51
CA ASN A 87 -5.29 -20.23 -29.40
C ASN A 87 -5.83 -21.45 -28.64
N MET A 88 -6.49 -21.19 -27.52
CA MET A 88 -7.11 -22.20 -26.64
C MET A 88 -8.62 -21.99 -26.58
N THR A 89 -9.36 -23.00 -26.09
CA THR A 89 -10.78 -22.82 -25.75
C THR A 89 -10.92 -22.12 -24.40
N ARG A 90 -11.99 -21.34 -24.22
CA ARG A 90 -12.33 -20.72 -22.92
C ARG A 90 -12.36 -21.75 -21.79
N GLN A 91 -12.96 -22.91 -22.04
CA GLN A 91 -12.98 -24.02 -21.06
C GLN A 91 -11.58 -24.55 -20.75
N GLY A 92 -10.68 -24.61 -21.73
CA GLY A 92 -9.28 -24.99 -21.52
C GLY A 92 -8.53 -24.00 -20.62
N VAL A 93 -8.75 -22.70 -20.81
CA VAL A 93 -8.21 -21.65 -19.93
C VAL A 93 -8.77 -21.80 -18.51
N SER A 94 -10.09 -21.98 -18.37
CA SER A 94 -10.74 -22.13 -17.06
C SER A 94 -10.25 -23.37 -16.29
N LYS A 95 -10.13 -24.52 -16.97
CA LYS A 95 -9.57 -25.74 -16.39
C LYS A 95 -8.12 -25.56 -15.95
N CYS A 96 -7.29 -24.94 -16.79
CA CYS A 96 -5.90 -24.66 -16.47
C CYS A 96 -5.78 -23.75 -15.24
N LYS A 97 -6.48 -22.61 -15.26
CA LYS A 97 -6.56 -21.66 -14.16
C LYS A 97 -6.92 -22.36 -12.85
N ASN A 98 -8.03 -23.09 -12.82
CA ASN A 98 -8.52 -23.73 -11.60
C ASN A 98 -7.56 -24.84 -11.11
N LYS A 99 -6.95 -25.60 -12.01
CA LYS A 99 -5.96 -26.64 -11.65
C LYS A 99 -4.76 -26.03 -10.93
N TYR A 100 -4.13 -25.02 -11.54
CA TYR A 100 -2.88 -24.47 -11.02
C TYR A 100 -3.11 -23.53 -9.82
N LEU A 101 -4.25 -22.83 -9.74
CA LEU A 101 -4.61 -22.09 -8.52
C LEU A 101 -4.82 -23.02 -7.31
N ARG A 102 -5.44 -24.18 -7.50
CA ARG A 102 -5.54 -25.18 -6.40
C ARG A 102 -4.18 -25.70 -5.98
N GLN A 103 -3.30 -26.02 -6.94
CA GLN A 103 -1.93 -26.45 -6.63
C GLN A 103 -1.15 -25.37 -5.87
N LEU A 104 -1.30 -24.10 -6.26
CA LEU A 104 -0.71 -22.99 -5.52
C LEU A 104 -1.28 -22.87 -4.11
N ALA A 105 -2.61 -22.96 -3.97
CA ALA A 105 -3.27 -22.90 -2.66
C ALA A 105 -2.79 -24.01 -1.72
N GLU A 106 -2.69 -25.24 -2.21
CA GLU A 106 -2.17 -26.39 -1.43
C GLU A 106 -0.71 -26.20 -1.03
N LYS A 107 0.13 -25.66 -1.92
CA LYS A 107 1.54 -25.37 -1.59
C LYS A 107 1.65 -24.29 -0.52
N LEU A 108 0.88 -23.22 -0.64
CA LEU A 108 0.88 -22.11 0.31
C LEU A 108 0.35 -22.55 1.69
N THR A 109 -0.70 -23.38 1.74
CA THR A 109 -1.21 -23.91 3.02
C THR A 109 -0.29 -24.93 3.67
N ARG A 110 0.51 -25.67 2.89
CA ARG A 110 1.52 -26.61 3.46
C ARG A 110 2.82 -25.93 3.88
N SER A 111 3.06 -24.70 3.44
CA SER A 111 4.26 -23.92 3.75
C SER A 111 4.03 -22.89 4.88
N ALA A 112 2.80 -22.81 5.39
CA ALA A 112 2.37 -22.00 6.53
C ALA A 112 2.25 -22.87 7.79
#